data_AF-A0A2V9VBJ8-F1
#
_entry.id   AF-A0A2V9VBJ8-F1
#
_cell.length_a   1.000
_cell.length_b   1.000
_cell.length_c   1.000
_cell.angle_alpha   90.00
_cell.angle_beta   90.00
_cell.angle_gamma   90.00
#
_symmetry.space_group_name_H-M   'P 1'
#
loop_
_entity.id
_entity.type
_entity.pdbx_description
1 polymer ?
#
loop_
_entity_poly.entity_id
_entity_poly.type
_entity_poly.pdbx_seq_one_letter_code
_entity_poly.pdbx_strand_id
1 'polypeptide(L)'
;FGLFLIVGIMLWAFYQVPSSHFGKADRIYPTFIVSQLPHGISGLLIAAILAAAMSNLSAALNSLSSSSMIDFYLRGNPQIDERRRLYLSRLSTLIWALVLFGLAILSLHKVGRVVEVGLQIASVAYGALLGVFLLGVLTKRANQNGAMFGMLCGFVTELYIWLAAPVPWTWYVAIGTVITFIVGYSASLLFADRSPTT
;
A
#
# COMPACT_ATOMS: atom_id res chain seq x y z
N PHE A 1 10.92 -5.51 10.68
CA PHE A 1 12.19 -5.25 9.97
C PHE A 1 13.39 -5.94 10.61
N GLY A 2 13.62 -5.81 11.93
CA GLY A 2 14.77 -6.43 12.62
C GLY A 2 14.93 -7.94 12.40
N LEU A 3 13.85 -8.73 12.50
CA LEU A 3 13.90 -10.18 12.21
C LEU A 3 14.38 -10.50 10.79
N PHE A 4 13.91 -9.77 9.78
CA PHE A 4 14.34 -9.97 8.39
C PHE A 4 15.82 -9.66 8.19
N LEU A 5 16.34 -8.63 8.87
CA LEU A 5 17.76 -8.30 8.82
C LEU A 5 18.61 -9.40 9.46
N ILE A 6 18.21 -9.88 10.65
CA ILE A 6 18.92 -10.96 11.34
C ILE A 6 18.95 -12.22 10.46
N VAL A 7 17.79 -12.64 9.94
CA VAL A 7 17.71 -13.79 9.03
C VAL A 7 18.54 -13.56 7.77
N GLY A 8 18.53 -12.36 7.20
CA GLY A 8 19.36 -12.00 6.05
C GLY A 8 20.86 -12.13 6.33
N ILE A 9 21.32 -11.67 7.50
CA ILE A 9 22.72 -11.81 7.95
C ILE A 9 23.07 -13.29 8.13
N MET A 10 22.18 -14.09 8.74
CA MET A 10 22.40 -15.53 8.92
C MET A 10 22.53 -16.26 7.58
N LEU A 11 21.65 -15.96 6.62
CA LEU A 11 21.72 -16.56 5.27
C LEU A 11 22.98 -16.13 4.52
N TRP A 12 23.38 -14.87 4.67
CA TRP A 12 24.62 -14.38 4.08
C TRP A 12 25.85 -15.10 4.66
N ALA A 13 25.90 -15.27 6.00
CA ALA A 13 26.96 -16.01 6.68
C ALA A 13 26.98 -17.50 6.32
N PHE A 14 25.80 -18.10 6.06
CA PHE A 14 25.67 -19.50 5.66
C PHE A 14 26.10 -19.75 4.22
N TYR A 15 25.59 -18.96 3.27
CA TYR A 15 25.85 -19.18 1.85
C TYR A 15 27.21 -18.66 1.39
N GLN A 16 27.73 -17.58 2.01
CA GLN A 16 29.00 -16.93 1.67
C GLN A 16 29.19 -16.57 0.19
N VAL A 17 28.13 -16.62 -0.61
CA VAL A 17 28.13 -16.28 -2.03
C VAL A 17 27.30 -15.00 -2.27
N PRO A 18 27.68 -14.18 -3.26
CA PRO A 18 26.89 -13.02 -3.64
C PRO A 18 25.47 -13.42 -4.06
N SER A 19 24.49 -12.56 -3.77
CA SER A 19 23.08 -12.78 -4.11
C SER A 19 22.82 -12.97 -5.61
N SER A 20 23.76 -12.57 -6.48
CA SER A 20 23.70 -12.77 -7.93
C SER A 20 23.69 -14.25 -8.33
N HIS A 21 24.24 -15.14 -7.50
CA HIS A 21 24.27 -16.58 -7.77
C HIS A 21 22.87 -17.22 -7.77
N PHE A 22 21.89 -16.56 -7.15
CA PHE A 22 20.49 -17.02 -7.08
C PHE A 22 19.58 -16.36 -8.14
N GLY A 23 20.15 -15.50 -8.99
CA GLY A 23 19.43 -14.71 -10.01
C GLY A 23 18.60 -13.56 -9.43
N LYS A 24 17.69 -13.84 -8.49
CA LYS A 24 16.88 -12.83 -7.78
C LYS A 24 17.05 -12.96 -6.27
N ALA A 25 17.25 -11.84 -5.57
CA ALA A 25 17.41 -11.83 -4.11
C ALA A 25 16.19 -12.45 -3.38
N ASP A 26 14.99 -12.27 -3.92
CA ASP A 26 13.73 -12.78 -3.36
C ASP A 26 13.65 -14.33 -3.36
N ARG A 27 14.54 -15.03 -4.08
CA ARG A 27 14.59 -16.52 -4.13
C ARG A 27 15.47 -17.15 -3.05
N ILE A 28 16.37 -16.40 -2.43
CA ILE A 28 17.36 -16.94 -1.48
C ILE A 28 16.66 -17.65 -0.30
N TYR A 29 15.63 -17.02 0.26
CA TYR A 29 14.92 -17.54 1.42
C TYR A 29 14.09 -18.80 1.10
N PRO A 30 13.26 -18.83 0.03
CA PRO A 30 12.61 -20.07 -0.42
C PRO A 30 13.60 -21.21 -0.72
N THR A 31 14.73 -20.93 -1.38
CA THR A 31 15.74 -21.95 -1.69
C THR A 31 16.32 -22.57 -0.42
N PHE A 32 16.58 -21.78 0.62
CA PHE A 32 17.02 -22.30 1.92
C PHE A 32 15.99 -23.23 2.57
N ILE A 33 14.71 -22.81 2.59
CA ILE A 33 13.62 -23.61 3.19
C ILE A 33 13.48 -24.98 2.51
N VAL A 34 13.57 -25.03 1.18
CA VAL A 34 13.37 -26.27 0.43
C VAL A 34 14.62 -27.16 0.44
N SER A 35 15.81 -26.57 0.37
CA SER A 35 17.06 -27.35 0.22
C SER A 35 17.73 -27.75 1.54
N GLN A 36 17.56 -26.97 2.61
CA GLN A 36 18.33 -27.16 3.85
C GLN A 36 17.49 -27.68 5.02
N LEU A 37 16.16 -27.59 4.97
CA LEU A 37 15.30 -28.01 6.08
C LEU A 37 14.76 -29.44 5.93
N PRO A 38 14.53 -30.15 7.04
CA PRO A 38 13.84 -31.44 7.03
C PRO A 38 12.45 -31.33 6.40
N HIS A 39 12.03 -32.38 5.69
CA HIS A 39 10.86 -32.32 4.80
C HIS A 39 9.55 -31.98 5.51
N GLY A 40 9.37 -32.38 6.79
CA GLY A 40 8.20 -32.00 7.60
C GLY A 40 8.18 -30.51 7.99
N ILE A 41 9.32 -29.95 8.38
CA ILE A 41 9.44 -28.54 8.80
C ILE A 41 9.33 -27.63 7.57
N SER A 42 9.96 -28.01 6.46
CA SER A 42 9.86 -27.29 5.19
C SER A 42 8.41 -27.17 4.73
N GLY A 43 7.66 -28.28 4.73
CA GLY A 43 6.24 -28.29 4.40
C GLY A 43 5.39 -27.41 5.34
N LEU A 44 5.63 -27.48 6.65
CA LEU A 44 4.94 -26.64 7.63
C LEU A 44 5.20 -25.14 7.40
N LEU A 45 6.45 -24.76 7.13
CA LEU A 45 6.80 -23.36 6.86
C LEU A 45 6.18 -22.84 5.56
N ILE A 46 6.20 -23.64 4.49
CA ILE A 46 5.55 -23.27 3.23
C ILE A 46 4.05 -23.09 3.45
N ALA A 47 3.40 -24.01 4.16
CA ALA A 47 1.99 -23.90 4.50
C ALA A 47 1.69 -22.65 5.34
N ALA A 48 2.52 -22.33 6.33
CA ALA A 48 2.37 -21.13 7.16
C ALA A 48 2.52 -19.83 6.35
N ILE A 49 3.49 -19.77 5.43
CA ILE A 49 3.70 -18.61 4.54
C ILE A 49 2.50 -18.43 3.61
N LEU A 50 2.00 -19.53 3.02
CA LEU A 50 0.81 -19.49 2.16
C LEU A 50 -0.44 -19.07 2.93
N ALA A 51 -0.64 -19.59 4.15
CA ALA A 51 -1.74 -19.20 5.01
C ALA A 51 -1.69 -17.71 5.38
N ALA A 52 -0.51 -17.20 5.75
CA ALA A 52 -0.31 -15.78 6.03
C ALA A 52 -0.58 -14.91 4.79
N ALA A 53 -0.12 -15.33 3.60
CA ALA A 53 -0.38 -14.64 2.35
C ALA A 53 -1.87 -14.62 1.98
N MET A 54 -2.58 -15.74 2.14
CA MET A 54 -4.02 -15.84 1.91
C MET A 54 -4.82 -14.95 2.86
N SER A 55 -4.43 -14.88 4.14
CA SER A 55 -5.09 -14.00 5.12
C SER A 55 -5.00 -12.53 4.72
N ASN A 56 -3.80 -12.08 4.34
CA ASN A 56 -3.59 -10.70 3.87
C ASN A 56 -4.35 -10.43 2.55
N LEU A 57 -4.35 -11.38 1.62
CA LEU A 57 -5.06 -11.26 0.35
C LEU A 57 -6.58 -11.16 0.56
N SER A 58 -7.16 -12.00 1.42
CA SER A 58 -8.59 -11.93 1.76
C SER A 58 -8.95 -10.61 2.41
N ALA A 59 -8.11 -10.09 3.32
CA ALA A 59 -8.34 -8.78 3.95
C ALA A 59 -8.30 -7.64 2.92
N ALA A 60 -7.34 -7.66 2.00
CA ALA A 60 -7.24 -6.68 0.92
C ALA A 60 -8.45 -6.72 -0.02
N LEU A 61 -8.85 -7.93 -0.47
CA LEU A 61 -10.02 -8.11 -1.33
C LEU A 61 -11.32 -7.67 -0.64
N ASN A 62 -11.48 -7.99 0.64
CA ASN A 62 -12.64 -7.57 1.41
C ASN A 62 -12.70 -6.05 1.55
N SER A 63 -11.56 -5.41 1.85
CA SER A 63 -11.48 -3.96 1.99
C SER A 63 -11.80 -3.24 0.67
N LEU A 64 -11.20 -3.70 -0.44
CA LEU A 64 -11.45 -3.16 -1.79
C LEU A 64 -12.91 -3.35 -2.22
N SER A 65 -13.49 -4.52 -1.95
CA SER A 65 -14.89 -4.79 -2.24
C SER A 65 -15.81 -3.92 -1.39
N SER A 66 -15.48 -3.71 -0.12
CA SER A 66 -16.28 -2.90 0.81
C SER A 66 -16.24 -1.42 0.42
N SER A 67 -15.06 -0.84 0.18
CA SER A 67 -14.93 0.55 -0.27
C SER A 67 -15.63 0.76 -1.61
N SER A 68 -15.43 -0.16 -2.57
CA SER A 68 -16.13 -0.09 -3.87
C SER A 68 -17.65 -0.08 -3.70
N MET A 69 -18.16 -0.91 -2.78
CA MET A 69 -19.59 -1.00 -2.50
C MET A 69 -20.13 0.28 -1.84
N ILE A 70 -19.43 0.80 -0.84
CA ILE A 70 -19.84 1.99 -0.09
C ILE A 70 -19.75 3.25 -0.98
N ASP A 71 -18.59 3.44 -1.62
CA ASP A 71 -18.25 4.69 -2.31
C ASP A 71 -18.99 4.85 -3.65
N PHE A 72 -19.19 3.76 -4.39
CA PHE A 72 -19.82 3.82 -5.72
C PHE A 72 -21.29 3.39 -5.72
N TYR A 73 -21.64 2.30 -5.03
CA TYR A 73 -23.00 1.74 -5.12
C TYR A 73 -23.96 2.34 -4.09
N LEU A 74 -23.59 2.33 -2.81
CA LEU A 74 -24.47 2.84 -1.75
C LEU A 74 -24.61 4.36 -1.78
N ARG A 75 -23.59 5.09 -2.25
CA ARG A 75 -23.65 6.55 -2.40
C ARG A 75 -24.72 6.99 -3.40
N GLY A 76 -24.92 6.23 -4.48
CA GLY A 76 -25.92 6.53 -5.51
C GLY A 76 -27.30 5.90 -5.26
N ASN A 77 -27.36 4.75 -4.56
CA ASN A 77 -28.60 4.06 -4.22
C ASN A 77 -28.52 3.49 -2.79
N PRO A 78 -28.90 4.25 -1.75
CA PRO A 78 -28.80 3.82 -0.36
C PRO A 78 -29.83 2.75 0.05
N GLN A 79 -30.90 2.58 -0.72
CA GLN A 79 -32.03 1.68 -0.45
C GLN A 79 -31.94 0.36 -1.26
N ILE A 80 -30.74 -0.21 -1.41
CA ILE A 80 -30.56 -1.47 -2.16
C ILE A 80 -30.97 -2.66 -1.28
N ASP A 81 -31.77 -3.55 -1.84
CA ASP A 81 -32.15 -4.83 -1.23
C ASP A 81 -30.93 -5.68 -0.83
N GLU A 82 -31.02 -6.38 0.31
CA GLU A 82 -29.90 -7.09 0.93
C GLU A 82 -29.33 -8.20 0.02
N ARG A 83 -30.20 -8.92 -0.72
CA ARG A 83 -29.74 -9.94 -1.68
C ARG A 83 -28.90 -9.33 -2.80
N ARG A 84 -29.33 -8.19 -3.32
CA ARG A 84 -28.60 -7.47 -4.38
C ARG A 84 -27.31 -6.87 -3.84
N ARG A 85 -27.30 -6.41 -2.59
CA ARG A 85 -26.11 -5.93 -1.88
C ARG A 85 -25.05 -7.03 -1.77
N LEU A 86 -25.43 -8.23 -1.34
CA LEU A 86 -24.53 -9.37 -1.23
C LEU A 86 -23.99 -9.83 -2.59
N TYR A 87 -24.85 -9.85 -3.62
CA TYR A 87 -24.44 -10.19 -4.97
C TYR A 87 -23.39 -9.21 -5.54
N LEU A 88 -23.65 -7.90 -5.41
CA LEU A 88 -22.71 -6.86 -5.87
C LEU A 88 -21.38 -6.89 -5.11
N SER A 89 -21.41 -7.15 -3.81
CA SER A 89 -20.20 -7.34 -3.01
C SER A 89 -19.36 -8.54 -3.50
N ARG A 90 -19.99 -9.69 -3.74
CA ARG A 90 -19.29 -10.87 -4.31
C ARG A 90 -18.73 -10.59 -5.70
N LEU A 91 -19.48 -9.88 -6.54
CA LEU A 91 -19.01 -9.51 -7.88
C LEU A 91 -17.81 -8.55 -7.81
N SER A 92 -17.85 -7.56 -6.93
CA SER A 92 -16.73 -6.64 -6.71
C SER A 92 -15.49 -7.37 -6.22
N THR A 93 -15.64 -8.33 -5.30
CA THR A 93 -14.55 -9.20 -4.86
C THR A 93 -13.92 -9.97 -6.02
N LEU A 94 -14.73 -10.55 -6.91
CA LEU A 94 -14.23 -11.27 -8.10
C LEU A 94 -13.49 -10.35 -9.07
N ILE A 95 -14.03 -9.15 -9.32
CA ILE A 95 -13.38 -8.15 -10.19
C ILE A 95 -12.01 -7.78 -9.62
N TRP A 96 -11.94 -7.44 -8.33
CA TRP A 96 -10.67 -7.10 -7.69
C TRP A 96 -9.69 -8.27 -7.66
N ALA A 97 -10.16 -9.50 -7.46
CA ALA A 97 -9.32 -10.70 -7.56
C ALA A 97 -8.68 -10.84 -8.94
N LEU A 98 -9.44 -10.63 -10.02
CA LEU A 98 -8.92 -10.65 -11.39
C LEU A 98 -7.94 -9.50 -11.65
N VAL A 99 -8.24 -8.29 -11.18
CA VAL A 99 -7.34 -7.13 -11.31
C VAL A 99 -6.00 -7.37 -10.60
N LEU A 100 -6.04 -7.82 -9.34
CA LEU A 100 -4.83 -8.12 -8.57
C LEU A 100 -4.03 -9.27 -9.20
N PHE A 101 -4.71 -10.30 -9.73
CA PHE A 101 -4.06 -11.38 -10.46
C PHE A 101 -3.36 -10.88 -11.74
N GLY A 102 -4.01 -10.02 -12.51
CA GLY A 102 -3.40 -9.38 -13.68
C GLY A 102 -2.17 -8.55 -13.33
N LEU A 103 -2.26 -7.72 -12.28
CA LEU A 103 -1.13 -6.93 -11.77
C LEU A 103 0.02 -7.82 -11.28
N ALA A 104 -0.27 -8.96 -10.65
CA ALA A 104 0.73 -9.92 -10.22
C ALA A 104 1.52 -10.51 -11.41
N ILE A 105 0.82 -10.89 -12.50
CA ILE A 105 1.45 -11.40 -13.73
C ILE A 105 2.36 -10.34 -14.37
N LEU A 106 1.90 -9.10 -14.45
CA LEU A 106 2.67 -7.98 -15.00
C LEU A 106 3.93 -7.68 -14.16
N SER A 107 3.81 -7.80 -12.84
CA SER A 107 4.90 -7.52 -11.91
C SER A 107 6.01 -8.58 -11.94
N LEU A 108 5.67 -9.83 -12.29
CA LEU A 108 6.62 -10.97 -12.31
C LEU A 108 7.85 -10.72 -13.19
N HIS A 109 7.67 -10.00 -14.29
CA HIS A 109 8.68 -9.78 -15.32
C HIS A 109 9.38 -8.42 -15.20
N LYS A 110 8.73 -7.42 -14.60
CA LYS A 110 9.20 -6.03 -14.58
C LYS A 110 9.84 -5.59 -13.26
N VAL A 111 9.62 -6.34 -12.18
CA VAL A 111 10.04 -5.91 -10.84
C VAL A 111 11.29 -6.68 -10.39
N GLY A 112 12.35 -5.93 -10.04
CA GLY A 112 13.60 -6.47 -9.51
C GLY A 112 13.47 -6.99 -8.08
N ARG A 113 13.06 -6.11 -7.16
CA ARG A 113 12.86 -6.40 -5.72
C ARG A 113 11.41 -6.11 -5.36
N VAL A 114 10.61 -7.16 -5.20
CA VAL A 114 9.14 -7.02 -5.07
C VAL A 114 8.76 -6.23 -3.81
N VAL A 115 9.45 -6.48 -2.69
CA VAL A 115 9.22 -5.79 -1.42
C VAL A 115 9.49 -4.28 -1.57
N GLU A 116 10.54 -3.91 -2.28
CA GLU A 116 10.94 -2.51 -2.44
C GLU A 116 9.92 -1.71 -3.26
N VAL A 117 9.44 -2.28 -4.37
CA VAL A 117 8.39 -1.64 -5.18
C VAL A 117 7.06 -1.56 -4.41
N GLY A 118 6.70 -2.61 -3.66
CA GLY A 118 5.50 -2.57 -2.83
C GLY A 118 5.54 -1.45 -1.77
N LEU A 119 6.69 -1.31 -1.10
CA LEU A 119 6.89 -0.25 -0.11
C LEU A 119 6.95 1.15 -0.73
N GLN A 120 7.51 1.29 -1.94
CA GLN A 120 7.48 2.54 -2.71
C GLN A 120 6.05 3.00 -2.99
N ILE A 121 5.22 2.13 -3.55
CA ILE A 121 3.83 2.44 -3.88
C ILE A 121 3.03 2.79 -2.61
N ALA A 122 3.22 2.01 -1.55
CA ALA A 122 2.57 2.28 -0.26
C ALA A 122 3.00 3.64 0.33
N SER A 123 4.29 4.00 0.20
CA SER A 123 4.83 5.25 0.74
C SER A 123 4.19 6.49 0.12
N VAL A 124 3.94 6.47 -1.19
CA VAL A 124 3.24 7.57 -1.91
C VAL A 124 1.80 7.75 -1.40
N ALA A 125 1.08 6.67 -1.09
CA ALA A 125 -0.25 6.80 -0.52
C ALA A 125 -0.20 7.29 0.94
N TYR A 126 0.73 6.75 1.74
CA TYR A 126 0.84 7.06 3.17
C TYR A 126 1.33 8.48 3.43
N GLY A 127 2.18 9.07 2.59
CA GLY A 127 2.64 10.46 2.72
C GLY A 127 1.47 11.44 2.70
N ALA A 128 0.63 11.38 1.65
CA ALA A 128 -0.55 12.22 1.55
C ALA A 128 -1.58 11.97 2.67
N LEU A 129 -1.85 10.71 3.03
CA LEU A 129 -2.78 10.36 4.11
C LEU A 129 -2.31 10.91 5.47
N LEU A 130 -1.03 10.71 5.81
CA LEU A 130 -0.45 11.20 7.06
C LEU A 130 -0.45 12.74 7.10
N GLY A 131 -0.13 13.40 5.99
CA GLY A 131 -0.17 14.86 5.89
C GLY A 131 -1.54 15.46 6.19
N VAL A 132 -2.61 14.92 5.59
CA VAL A 132 -3.98 15.38 5.87
C VAL A 132 -4.40 15.04 7.31
N PHE A 133 -4.03 13.86 7.81
CA PHE A 133 -4.32 13.47 9.18
C PHE A 133 -3.68 14.44 10.19
N LEU A 134 -2.39 14.75 10.01
CA LEU A 134 -1.68 15.72 10.84
C LEU A 134 -2.29 17.13 10.72
N LEU A 135 -2.72 17.54 9.52
CA LEU A 135 -3.40 18.82 9.33
C LEU A 135 -4.67 18.91 10.19
N GLY A 136 -5.49 17.86 10.19
CA GLY A 136 -6.72 17.80 10.99
C GLY A 136 -6.49 17.71 12.49
N VAL A 137 -5.43 17.03 12.93
CA VAL A 137 -5.11 16.86 14.37
C VAL A 137 -4.38 18.07 14.96
N LEU A 138 -3.42 18.64 14.22
CA LEU A 138 -2.54 19.70 14.73
C LEU A 138 -3.07 21.11 14.51
N THR A 139 -4.06 21.31 13.62
CA THR A 139 -4.54 22.64 13.28
C THR A 139 -6.06 22.77 13.43
N LYS A 140 -6.50 23.86 14.06
CA LYS A 140 -7.94 24.19 14.21
C LYS A 140 -8.54 24.89 12.99
N ARG A 141 -7.71 25.27 12.02
CA ARG A 141 -8.09 26.02 10.82
C ARG A 141 -8.21 25.14 9.58
N ALA A 142 -8.04 23.83 9.72
CA ALA A 142 -8.22 22.89 8.63
C ALA A 142 -9.68 22.89 8.15
N ASN A 143 -9.86 22.95 6.83
CA ASN A 143 -11.17 22.82 6.19
C ASN A 143 -11.14 21.70 5.13
N GLN A 144 -12.32 21.18 4.78
CA GLN A 144 -12.43 20.05 3.85
C GLN A 144 -11.80 20.36 2.48
N ASN A 145 -12.03 21.56 1.95
CA ASN A 145 -11.52 21.96 0.63
C ASN A 145 -9.99 22.06 0.62
N GLY A 146 -9.38 22.65 1.66
CA GLY A 146 -7.94 22.75 1.79
C GLY A 146 -7.29 21.39 2.04
N ALA A 147 -7.91 20.52 2.85
CA ALA A 147 -7.45 19.14 3.04
C ALA A 147 -7.46 18.35 1.72
N MET A 148 -8.55 18.42 0.93
CA MET A 148 -8.62 17.78 -0.38
C MET A 148 -7.57 18.32 -1.36
N PHE A 149 -7.39 19.64 -1.40
CA PHE A 149 -6.40 20.28 -2.27
C PHE A 149 -4.96 19.90 -1.88
N GLY A 150 -4.63 19.93 -0.59
CA GLY A 150 -3.33 19.50 -0.08
C GLY A 150 -3.04 18.02 -0.35
N MET A 151 -4.05 17.16 -0.23
CA MET A 151 -3.91 15.74 -0.56
C MET A 151 -3.61 15.53 -2.05
N LEU A 152 -4.33 16.23 -2.93
CA LEU A 152 -4.13 16.15 -4.37
C LEU A 152 -2.74 16.66 -4.77
N CYS A 153 -2.33 17.83 -4.27
CA CYS A 153 -1.01 18.40 -4.56
C CYS A 153 0.13 17.52 -4.01
N GLY A 154 -0.01 16.98 -2.80
CA GLY A 154 0.98 16.06 -2.24
C GLY A 154 1.11 14.79 -3.06
N PHE A 155 -0.01 14.16 -3.40
CA PHE A 155 -0.02 12.95 -4.22
C PHE A 155 0.59 13.18 -5.61
N VAL A 156 0.24 14.29 -6.28
CA VAL A 156 0.83 14.64 -7.59
C VAL A 156 2.34 14.89 -7.47
N THR A 157 2.78 15.54 -6.39
CA THR A 157 4.21 15.81 -6.18
C THR A 157 4.98 14.53 -5.89
N GLU A 158 4.43 13.63 -5.07
CA GLU A 158 5.04 12.31 -4.83
C GLU A 158 5.08 11.47 -6.09
N LEU A 159 4.04 11.51 -6.93
CA LEU A 159 4.03 10.84 -8.22
C LEU A 159 5.12 11.40 -9.15
N TYR A 160 5.31 12.72 -9.17
CA TYR A 160 6.39 13.37 -9.92
C TYR A 160 7.77 12.94 -9.41
N ILE A 161 7.98 12.94 -8.09
CA ILE A 161 9.23 12.50 -7.45
C ILE A 161 9.51 11.04 -7.82
N TRP A 162 8.50 10.18 -7.74
CA TRP A 162 8.64 8.76 -8.06
C TRP A 162 9.05 8.50 -9.52
N LEU A 163 8.62 9.34 -10.46
CA LEU A 163 8.93 9.19 -11.89
C LEU A 163 10.22 9.88 -12.32
N ALA A 164 10.56 11.03 -11.73
CA ALA A 164 11.55 11.95 -12.29
C ALA A 164 12.71 12.30 -11.34
N ALA A 165 12.62 12.02 -10.04
CA ALA A 165 13.62 12.44 -9.07
C ALA A 165 14.41 11.24 -8.50
N PRO A 166 15.74 11.34 -8.34
CA PRO A 166 16.57 10.30 -7.74
C PRO A 166 16.48 10.34 -6.20
N VAL A 167 15.27 10.39 -5.65
CA VAL A 167 15.02 10.44 -4.21
C VAL A 167 14.81 9.02 -3.69
N PRO A 168 15.49 8.61 -2.59
CA PRO A 168 15.23 7.31 -1.99
C PRO A 168 13.79 7.23 -1.46
N TRP A 169 13.14 6.12 -1.73
CA TRP A 169 11.71 5.93 -1.41
C TRP A 169 11.35 6.08 0.07
N THR A 170 12.31 5.88 0.96
CA THR A 170 12.14 6.07 2.41
C THR A 170 11.81 7.52 2.78
N TRP A 171 12.15 8.48 1.92
CA TRP A 171 11.84 9.89 2.11
C TRP A 171 10.46 10.28 1.57
N TYR A 172 9.80 9.43 0.77
CA TYR A 172 8.53 9.79 0.13
C TYR A 172 7.49 10.15 1.18
N VAL A 173 7.29 9.30 2.19
CA VAL A 173 6.33 9.57 3.28
C VAL A 173 6.59 10.93 3.94
N ALA A 174 7.85 11.24 4.27
CA ALA A 174 8.19 12.50 4.93
C ALA A 174 7.92 13.71 4.01
N ILE A 175 8.34 13.63 2.75
CA ILE A 175 8.16 14.70 1.76
C ILE A 175 6.67 14.90 1.47
N GLY A 176 5.93 13.84 1.16
CA GLY A 176 4.49 13.87 0.92
C GLY A 176 3.71 14.44 2.10
N THR A 177 4.04 13.99 3.32
CA THR A 177 3.43 14.50 4.56
C THR A 177 3.62 16.01 4.69
N VAL A 178 4.86 16.50 4.51
CA VAL A 178 5.19 17.92 4.64
C VAL A 178 4.48 18.75 3.56
N ILE A 179 4.50 18.30 2.32
CA ILE A 179 3.86 19.02 1.20
C ILE A 179 2.36 19.07 1.41
N THR A 180 1.72 17.94 1.69
CA THR A 180 0.27 17.89 1.93
C THR A 180 -0.12 18.75 3.12
N PHE A 181 0.65 18.73 4.21
CA PHE A 181 0.38 19.56 5.38
C PHE A 181 0.49 21.06 5.05
N ILE A 182 1.59 21.49 4.41
CA ILE A 182 1.82 22.91 4.09
C ILE A 182 0.80 23.41 3.09
N VAL A 183 0.62 22.71 1.96
CA VAL A 183 -0.33 23.12 0.91
C VAL A 183 -1.75 23.08 1.45
N GLY A 184 -2.09 22.05 2.21
CA GLY A 184 -3.41 21.93 2.82
C GLY A 184 -3.70 23.04 3.83
N TYR A 185 -2.72 23.38 4.68
CA TYR A 185 -2.85 24.49 5.63
C TYR A 185 -3.00 25.84 4.93
N SER A 186 -2.13 26.13 3.94
CA SER A 186 -2.19 27.37 3.16
C SER A 186 -3.52 27.49 2.40
N ALA A 187 -3.96 26.43 1.74
CA ALA A 187 -5.25 26.38 1.06
C ALA A 187 -6.41 26.56 2.05
N SER A 188 -6.32 25.95 3.23
CA SER A 188 -7.35 26.11 4.26
C SER A 188 -7.47 27.56 4.75
N LEU A 189 -6.37 28.31 4.86
CA LEU A 189 -6.42 29.74 5.19
C LEU A 189 -7.07 30.56 4.07
N LEU A 190 -6.79 30.26 2.81
CA LEU A 190 -7.37 30.96 1.66
C LEU A 190 -8.87 30.67 1.48
N PHE A 191 -9.31 29.45 1.81
CA PHE A 191 -10.71 29.05 1.73
C PHE A 191 -11.51 29.33 3.01
N ALA A 192 -10.91 29.95 4.03
CA ALA A 192 -11.58 30.25 5.30
C ALA A 192 -12.67 31.34 5.19
N ASP A 193 -12.74 32.09 4.08
CA ASP A 193 -13.63 33.24 3.93
C ASP A 193 -15.09 32.92 3.52
N ARG A 194 -15.55 31.66 3.59
CA ARG A 194 -16.93 31.31 3.21
C ARG A 194 -17.58 30.24 4.07
N SER A 195 -17.97 30.61 5.29
CA SER A 195 -19.22 30.09 5.87
C SER A 195 -19.94 31.20 6.65
N PRO A 196 -21.14 31.61 6.21
CA PRO A 196 -22.00 32.48 7.00
C PRO A 196 -22.39 31.73 8.27
N THR A 197 -22.31 32.43 9.40
CA THR A 197 -22.96 32.03 10.65
C THR A 197 -24.47 31.97 10.44
N THR A 198 -25.06 30.78 10.44
CA THR A 198 -26.47 30.55 10.78
C THR A 198 -26.61 29.22 11.49
#